data_AF-A0A1Y1UVP8-F1
#
_entry.id   AF-A0A1Y1UVP8-F1
#
_cell.length_a   1.000
_cell.length_b   1.000
_cell.length_c   1.000
_cell.angle_alpha   90.00
_cell.angle_beta   90.00
_cell.angle_gamma   90.00
#
_symmetry.space_group_name_H-M   'P 1'
#
loop_
_entity.id
_entity.type
_entity.pdbx_description
1 polymer ?
#
loop_
_entity_poly.entity_id
_entity_poly.type
_entity_poly.pdbx_seq_one_letter_code
_entity_poly.pdbx_strand_id
1 'polypeptide(L)'
;MSIQNLDLSKTFNSILMKQISLNGNYILPSLSNKLCKNSIYYKNSGISKRFNSSSTLSKSMISNDNKSFIYEAVKSSNGPEIIQNLRNPYLDYNLKWKRTPRTVLIVKKPKDNTTEEALISIANWLHKEYPNINIIVEKEVADNLIKTIPFIHVLQDKKEYPKIVDFVITLGGDGTILHTSSLFPKEVPPIISFSLGTLGFLLPYNIKHYKEGISNVIKGNTKLLLRMRIAVSIHDKNNEIIKLNEINQIHAMNEVSLHRGRNPSLTSLKCYVDDEFFTNSVADGLIVATPTGSTAYSLSAGGPIVHPSVQSLLLTPICPRSLSFRPALLPPYSTIHLSVRII
;
A
#
# COMPACT_ATOMS: atom_id res chain seq x y z
N MET A 1 6.61 -5.19 -8.99
CA MET A 1 5.60 -5.62 -9.98
C MET A 1 4.91 -4.37 -10.47
N SER A 2 5.32 -3.87 -11.63
CA SER A 2 4.45 -3.05 -12.46
C SER A 2 3.19 -3.89 -12.73
N ILE A 3 2.00 -3.31 -12.55
CA ILE A 3 0.77 -3.92 -13.07
C ILE A 3 0.81 -3.70 -14.59
N GLN A 4 1.71 -4.42 -15.26
CA GLN A 4 1.64 -4.70 -16.68
C GLN A 4 0.79 -5.96 -16.80
N ASN A 5 -0.28 -5.88 -17.60
CA ASN A 5 -1.28 -6.92 -17.88
C ASN A 5 -2.62 -6.78 -17.12
N LEU A 6 -3.29 -5.63 -17.26
CA LEU A 6 -4.68 -5.71 -17.71
C LEU A 6 -4.66 -5.65 -19.23
N ASP A 7 -4.89 -6.80 -19.86
CA ASP A 7 -5.10 -6.92 -21.30
C ASP A 7 -6.50 -6.35 -21.64
N LEU A 8 -6.59 -5.01 -21.67
CA LEU A 8 -7.80 -4.25 -21.99
C LEU A 8 -8.31 -4.52 -23.42
N SER A 9 -7.54 -5.25 -24.25
CA SER A 9 -7.94 -5.61 -25.61
C SER A 9 -9.12 -6.60 -25.65
N LYS A 10 -9.28 -7.44 -24.62
CA LYS A 10 -10.34 -8.48 -24.61
C LYS A 10 -11.71 -7.96 -24.20
N THR A 11 -11.79 -6.81 -23.54
CA THR A 11 -13.08 -6.18 -23.17
C THR A 11 -13.58 -5.22 -24.25
N PHE A 12 -12.74 -4.86 -25.23
CA PHE A 12 -13.05 -3.82 -26.23
C PHE A 12 -13.81 -4.32 -27.48
N ASN A 13 -14.00 -5.63 -27.65
CA ASN A 13 -14.50 -6.21 -28.90
C ASN A 13 -16.01 -6.55 -28.95
N SER A 14 -16.86 -6.09 -28.03
CA SER A 14 -18.29 -6.45 -28.09
C SER A 14 -19.29 -5.34 -28.43
N ILE A 15 -18.91 -4.07 -28.61
CA ILE A 15 -19.92 -3.03 -28.92
C ILE A 15 -19.38 -2.05 -29.96
N LEU A 16 -19.45 -2.47 -31.22
CA LEU A 16 -19.43 -1.59 -32.38
C LEU A 16 -20.81 -1.72 -33.05
N MET A 17 -21.63 -0.65 -33.07
CA MET A 17 -22.49 -0.24 -34.19
C MET A 17 -23.45 0.92 -33.86
N LYS A 18 -23.50 1.88 -34.81
CA LYS A 18 -24.56 2.85 -35.18
C LYS A 18 -24.83 4.13 -34.36
N GLN A 19 -24.15 5.21 -34.78
CA GLN A 19 -24.67 6.39 -35.50
C GLN A 19 -26.03 7.02 -35.09
N ILE A 20 -26.01 8.32 -34.71
CA ILE A 20 -26.67 9.51 -35.33
C ILE A 20 -26.90 10.62 -34.27
N SER A 21 -26.69 11.86 -34.68
CA SER A 21 -26.69 13.13 -33.91
C SER A 21 -28.07 13.58 -33.39
N LEU A 22 -28.08 14.52 -32.42
CA LEU A 22 -28.73 15.84 -32.55
C LEU A 22 -28.52 16.75 -31.31
N ASN A 23 -28.48 18.05 -31.60
CA ASN A 23 -28.24 19.21 -30.75
C ASN A 23 -29.12 19.34 -29.49
N GLY A 24 -28.65 20.09 -28.50
CA GLY A 24 -29.51 20.72 -27.49
C GLY A 24 -28.74 21.37 -26.33
N ASN A 25 -28.75 22.70 -26.28
CA ASN A 25 -28.22 23.55 -25.20
C ASN A 25 -28.78 23.20 -23.81
N TYR A 26 -28.04 23.50 -22.72
CA TYR A 26 -28.37 24.62 -21.82
C TYR A 26 -27.62 24.61 -20.45
N ILE A 27 -27.17 25.83 -20.09
CA ILE A 27 -27.23 26.53 -18.77
C ILE A 27 -26.28 26.09 -17.64
N LEU A 28 -25.30 26.97 -17.39
CA LEU A 28 -24.69 27.25 -16.08
C LEU A 28 -25.72 27.82 -15.10
N PRO A 29 -25.65 27.46 -13.81
CA PRO A 29 -25.76 28.48 -12.77
C PRO A 29 -24.57 28.49 -11.83
N SER A 30 -24.04 29.70 -11.65
CA SER A 30 -23.24 30.12 -10.50
C SER A 30 -23.98 29.88 -9.19
N LEU A 31 -23.29 29.38 -8.16
CA LEU A 31 -23.63 29.68 -6.76
C LEU A 31 -22.39 29.61 -5.88
N SER A 32 -21.87 30.81 -5.60
CA SER A 32 -20.95 31.15 -4.54
C SER A 32 -21.50 30.82 -3.15
N ASN A 33 -20.57 30.57 -2.22
CA ASN A 33 -20.70 30.60 -0.76
C ASN A 33 -21.46 29.46 -0.06
N LYS A 34 -20.70 28.46 0.40
CA LYS A 34 -20.87 27.89 1.74
C LYS A 34 -19.53 27.38 2.28
N LEU A 35 -18.89 28.24 3.07
CA LEU A 35 -18.01 27.83 4.17
C LEU A 35 -18.71 26.75 5.00
N CYS A 36 -18.19 25.53 5.00
CA CYS A 36 -18.49 24.56 6.06
C CYS A 36 -17.21 23.85 6.48
N LYS A 37 -16.69 24.29 7.64
CA LYS A 37 -15.93 23.49 8.59
C LYS A 37 -16.48 22.07 8.62
N ASN A 38 -15.66 21.06 8.34
CA ASN A 38 -15.90 19.68 8.75
C ASN A 38 -14.58 19.03 9.14
N SER A 39 -14.10 19.38 10.32
CA SER A 39 -13.24 18.54 11.14
C SER A 39 -14.04 17.33 11.63
N ILE A 40 -13.86 16.17 10.99
CA ILE A 40 -14.50 14.92 11.43
C ILE A 40 -13.63 14.30 12.54
N TYR A 41 -14.01 14.56 13.78
CA TYR A 41 -13.62 13.75 14.94
C TYR A 41 -14.55 12.53 15.02
N TYR A 42 -14.02 11.31 14.91
CA TYR A 42 -14.80 10.12 15.24
C TYR A 42 -14.83 9.90 16.76
N LYS A 43 -16.04 10.04 17.30
CA LYS A 43 -16.41 9.89 18.71
C LYS A 43 -16.54 8.40 19.03
N ASN A 44 -15.73 7.91 19.97
CA ASN A 44 -15.80 6.53 20.46
C ASN A 44 -17.03 6.41 21.36
N SER A 45 -18.08 5.72 20.92
CA SER A 45 -19.24 5.40 21.74
C SER A 45 -18.91 4.23 22.67
N GLY A 46 -18.82 4.53 23.96
CA GLY A 46 -18.61 3.54 25.00
C GLY A 46 -19.85 2.67 25.22
N ILE A 47 -19.63 1.36 25.26
CA ILE A 47 -20.37 0.45 26.13
C ILE A 47 -19.32 -0.38 26.87
N SER A 48 -19.12 -0.05 28.15
CA SER A 48 -18.32 -0.86 29.06
C SER A 48 -19.09 -2.14 29.38
N LYS A 49 -18.58 -3.29 28.93
CA LYS A 49 -18.79 -4.55 29.64
C LYS A 49 -17.42 -5.16 29.94
N ARG A 50 -17.09 -5.23 31.23
CA ARG A 50 -15.99 -6.04 31.75
C ARG A 50 -16.22 -7.48 31.29
N PHE A 51 -15.31 -8.04 30.51
CA PHE A 51 -15.30 -9.47 30.23
C PHE A 51 -13.88 -10.04 30.22
N ASN A 52 -13.80 -11.23 30.79
CA ASN A 52 -12.59 -11.89 31.26
C ASN A 52 -11.54 -12.12 30.18
N SER A 53 -10.31 -12.10 30.66
CA SER A 53 -9.05 -12.29 29.95
C SER A 53 -8.86 -13.73 29.49
N SER A 54 -9.40 -14.08 28.32
CA SER A 54 -8.98 -15.26 27.57
C SER A 54 -9.36 -15.08 26.10
N SER A 55 -8.38 -15.04 25.19
CA SER A 55 -8.68 -15.08 23.75
C SER A 55 -7.57 -15.77 23.00
N THR A 56 -7.90 -16.96 22.53
CA THR A 56 -7.11 -17.87 21.70
C THR A 56 -7.66 -17.79 20.28
N LEU A 57 -6.79 -17.88 19.27
CA LEU A 57 -7.19 -18.21 17.90
C LEU A 57 -8.03 -19.50 17.92
N SER A 58 -9.23 -19.52 17.33
CA SER A 58 -10.03 -20.75 17.25
C SER A 58 -9.59 -21.59 16.05
N LYS A 59 -9.08 -22.80 16.32
CA LYS A 59 -8.80 -23.82 15.31
C LYS A 59 -10.12 -24.32 14.74
N SER A 60 -10.30 -24.30 13.43
CA SER A 60 -11.33 -25.12 12.77
C SER A 60 -10.70 -26.40 12.21
N MET A 61 -11.33 -27.55 12.49
CA MET A 61 -10.94 -28.86 11.97
C MET A 61 -11.55 -29.06 10.59
N ILE A 62 -10.73 -29.39 9.58
CA ILE A 62 -11.18 -30.09 8.37
C ILE A 62 -10.20 -31.24 8.11
N SER A 63 -10.80 -32.36 7.69
CA SER A 63 -10.36 -33.76 7.58
C SER A 63 -8.91 -34.06 7.19
N ASN A 64 -8.41 -35.17 7.78
CA ASN A 64 -7.18 -35.90 7.49
C ASN A 64 -6.77 -35.87 6.01
N ASP A 65 -5.83 -35.00 5.66
CA ASP A 65 -4.49 -35.33 5.17
C ASP A 65 -3.78 -34.02 4.79
N ASN A 66 -2.53 -33.85 5.24
CA ASN A 66 -1.72 -32.61 5.22
C ASN A 66 -2.17 -31.49 6.17
N LYS A 67 -1.66 -31.56 7.40
CA LYS A 67 -1.89 -30.59 8.50
C LYS A 67 -1.43 -29.17 8.12
N SER A 68 -2.35 -28.38 7.55
CA SER A 68 -2.31 -26.91 7.61
C SER A 68 -3.45 -26.44 8.52
N PHE A 69 -3.12 -25.71 9.58
CA PHE A 69 -4.14 -25.18 10.51
C PHE A 69 -4.72 -23.90 9.92
N ILE A 70 -5.98 -24.00 9.54
CA ILE A 70 -6.82 -22.89 9.07
C ILE A 70 -7.34 -22.14 10.30
N TYR A 71 -7.17 -20.81 10.31
CA TYR A 71 -7.73 -19.94 11.33
C TYR A 71 -8.74 -18.99 10.71
N GLU A 72 -9.84 -18.78 11.45
CA GLU A 72 -10.85 -17.77 11.17
C GLU A 72 -10.64 -16.60 12.14
N ALA A 73 -10.68 -15.34 11.67
CA ALA A 73 -10.37 -14.17 12.50
C ALA A 73 -11.43 -13.91 13.60
N VAL A 74 -11.07 -14.15 14.87
CA VAL A 74 -11.98 -13.99 16.03
C VAL A 74 -11.95 -12.57 16.66
N LYS A 75 -11.01 -11.69 16.32
CA LYS A 75 -10.87 -10.35 16.94
C LYS A 75 -10.34 -9.26 16.01
N SER A 76 -10.64 -8.00 16.34
CA SER A 76 -10.01 -6.80 15.77
C SER A 76 -8.68 -6.47 16.47
N SER A 77 -7.66 -6.10 15.71
CA SER A 77 -6.42 -5.51 16.17
C SER A 77 -6.77 -4.11 16.68
N ASN A 78 -6.41 -3.80 17.93
CA ASN A 78 -6.65 -2.47 18.49
C ASN A 78 -5.59 -1.44 18.06
N GLY A 79 -4.77 -1.80 17.06
CA GLY A 79 -3.70 -0.99 16.45
C GLY A 79 -2.62 -0.51 17.43
N PRO A 80 -1.46 -0.08 16.93
CA PRO A 80 -0.55 0.77 17.69
C PRO A 80 -1.17 2.15 17.95
N GLU A 81 -0.71 2.82 19.00
CA GLU A 81 -0.86 4.26 19.17
C GLU A 81 0.40 4.96 18.64
N ILE A 82 0.21 5.93 17.74
CA ILE A 82 1.31 6.68 17.14
C ILE A 82 1.40 8.02 17.87
N ILE A 83 2.50 8.23 18.60
CA ILE A 83 2.71 9.48 19.35
C ILE A 83 3.62 10.39 18.54
N GLN A 84 3.10 11.54 18.12
CA GLN A 84 3.89 12.58 17.47
C GLN A 84 4.67 13.38 18.52
N ASN A 85 5.97 13.54 18.31
CA ASN A 85 6.77 14.45 19.11
C ASN A 85 6.53 15.90 18.67
N LEU A 86 5.80 16.66 19.51
CA LEU A 86 5.41 18.05 19.21
C LEU A 86 6.60 19.03 19.09
N ARG A 87 7.80 18.63 19.51
CA ARG A 87 9.02 19.47 19.38
C ARG A 87 9.66 19.41 17.99
N ASN A 88 9.33 18.41 17.18
CA ASN A 88 9.79 18.28 15.80
C ASN A 88 8.62 17.81 14.91
N PRO A 89 7.86 18.74 14.30
CA PRO A 89 6.62 18.42 13.61
C PRO A 89 6.81 17.54 12.37
N TYR A 90 8.03 17.43 11.85
CA TYR A 90 8.30 16.76 10.58
C TYR A 90 8.81 15.31 10.69
N LEU A 91 9.27 14.84 11.87
CA LEU A 91 10.27 13.76 11.86
C LEU A 91 10.26 12.72 12.99
N ASP A 92 9.50 12.88 14.09
CA ASP A 92 9.59 11.93 15.21
C ASP A 92 8.21 11.41 15.65
N TYR A 93 7.75 10.36 14.98
CA TYR A 93 6.66 9.53 15.48
C TYR A 93 7.26 8.40 16.31
N ASN A 94 6.73 8.15 17.50
CA ASN A 94 7.12 6.99 18.30
C ASN A 94 6.00 5.96 18.26
N LEU A 95 6.40 4.71 18.04
CA LEU A 95 5.51 3.55 18.14
C LEU A 95 5.21 3.29 19.61
N LYS A 96 3.95 3.36 20.04
CA LYS A 96 3.54 2.89 21.36
C LYS A 96 2.46 1.85 21.23
N TRP A 97 2.57 0.76 21.97
CA TRP A 97 1.55 -0.26 21.98
C TRP A 97 0.54 -0.02 23.10
N LYS A 98 -0.76 -0.01 22.78
CA LYS A 98 -1.83 -0.04 23.81
C LYS A 98 -1.84 -1.36 24.57
N ARG A 99 -1.45 -2.44 23.90
CA ARG A 99 -1.29 -3.80 24.42
C ARG A 99 -0.08 -4.43 23.73
N THR A 100 0.62 -5.34 24.39
CA THR A 100 1.71 -6.08 23.73
C THR A 100 1.22 -6.72 22.42
N PRO A 101 1.96 -6.57 21.30
CA PRO A 101 1.57 -7.16 20.02
C PRO A 101 1.57 -8.69 20.14
N ARG A 102 0.58 -9.32 19.53
CA ARG A 102 0.36 -10.77 19.60
C ARG A 102 0.40 -11.43 18.24
N THR A 103 0.39 -10.68 17.15
CA THR A 103 0.33 -11.28 15.81
C THR A 103 1.24 -10.53 14.86
N VAL A 104 2.19 -11.27 14.29
CA VAL A 104 3.13 -10.77 13.30
C VAL A 104 2.90 -11.47 11.98
N LEU A 105 2.89 -10.69 10.90
CA LEU A 105 2.96 -11.23 9.54
C LEU A 105 4.42 -11.16 9.06
N ILE A 106 4.97 -12.26 8.56
CA ILE A 106 6.28 -12.28 7.92
C ILE A 106 6.10 -12.43 6.41
N VAL A 107 6.56 -11.43 5.66
CA VAL A 107 6.52 -11.40 4.19
C VAL A 107 7.94 -11.51 3.66
N LYS A 108 8.21 -12.46 2.75
CA LYS A 108 9.53 -12.62 2.13
C LYS A 108 9.50 -12.42 0.63
N LYS A 109 10.65 -12.13 0.05
CA LYS A 109 10.85 -12.18 -1.40
C LYS A 109 10.55 -13.62 -1.91
N PRO A 110 9.71 -13.78 -2.94
CA PRO A 110 9.38 -15.09 -3.46
C PRO A 110 10.60 -15.75 -4.13
N LYS A 111 10.65 -17.10 -4.09
CA LYS A 111 11.67 -17.93 -4.76
C LYS A 111 13.13 -17.54 -4.45
N ASP A 112 13.40 -17.12 -3.22
CA ASP A 112 14.72 -16.68 -2.77
C ASP A 112 15.12 -17.44 -1.49
N ASN A 113 16.12 -18.33 -1.60
CA ASN A 113 16.55 -19.21 -0.51
C ASN A 113 17.11 -18.42 0.68
N THR A 114 17.82 -17.31 0.44
CA THR A 114 18.41 -16.51 1.52
C THR A 114 17.32 -15.91 2.42
N THR A 115 16.23 -15.42 1.81
CA THR A 115 15.08 -14.90 2.56
C THR A 115 14.29 -15.99 3.26
N GLU A 116 14.33 -17.22 2.75
CA GLU A 116 13.68 -18.37 3.37
C GLU A 116 14.43 -18.84 4.62
N GLU A 117 15.75 -18.98 4.55
CA GLU A 117 16.60 -19.30 5.71
C GLU A 117 16.48 -18.24 6.82
N ALA A 118 16.43 -16.97 6.44
CA ALA A 118 16.21 -15.88 7.39
C ALA A 118 14.81 -15.93 8.02
N LEU A 119 13.78 -16.26 7.24
CA LEU A 119 12.42 -16.44 7.77
C LEU A 119 12.41 -17.55 8.82
N ILE A 120 12.99 -18.71 8.51
CA ILE A 120 13.08 -19.84 9.44
C ILE A 120 13.82 -19.41 10.72
N SER A 121 14.94 -18.71 10.59
CA SER A 121 15.74 -18.24 11.72
C SER A 121 14.96 -17.27 12.62
N ILE A 122 14.27 -16.29 12.02
CA ILE A 122 13.44 -15.31 12.74
C ILE A 122 12.24 -16.00 13.40
N ALA A 123 11.57 -16.91 12.68
CA ALA A 123 10.40 -17.61 13.19
C ALA A 123 10.74 -18.48 14.41
N ASN A 124 11.84 -19.23 14.36
CA ASN A 124 12.33 -20.02 15.48
C ASN A 124 12.71 -19.15 16.69
N TRP A 125 13.41 -18.04 16.46
CA TRP A 125 13.77 -17.10 17.53
C TRP A 125 12.53 -16.45 18.16
N LEU A 126 11.57 -15.98 17.35
CA LEU A 126 10.32 -15.40 17.83
C LEU A 126 9.50 -16.39 18.65
N HIS A 127 9.38 -17.63 18.16
CA HIS A 127 8.63 -18.68 18.86
C HIS A 127 9.24 -19.01 20.23
N LYS A 128 10.57 -19.01 20.32
CA LYS A 128 11.30 -19.27 21.57
C LYS A 128 11.21 -18.11 22.58
N GLU A 129 11.51 -16.89 22.15
CA GLU A 129 11.61 -15.73 23.07
C GLU A 129 10.27 -15.06 23.34
N TYR A 130 9.31 -15.17 22.42
CA TYR A 130 8.00 -14.54 22.50
C TYR A 130 6.88 -15.54 22.22
N PRO A 131 6.66 -16.54 23.11
CA PRO A 131 5.73 -17.65 22.87
C PRO A 131 4.26 -17.22 22.70
N ASN A 132 3.92 -15.99 23.10
CA ASN A 132 2.59 -15.41 22.96
C ASN A 132 2.35 -14.71 21.61
N ILE A 133 3.37 -14.63 20.74
CA ILE A 133 3.26 -14.05 19.40
C ILE A 133 2.91 -15.15 18.39
N ASN A 134 1.77 -14.97 17.74
CA ASN A 134 1.34 -15.77 16.60
C ASN A 134 2.09 -15.32 15.34
N ILE A 135 2.72 -16.26 14.66
CA ILE A 135 3.52 -16.00 13.45
C ILE A 135 2.69 -16.39 12.22
N ILE A 136 2.33 -15.41 11.40
CA ILE A 136 1.57 -15.61 10.17
C ILE A 136 2.50 -15.47 8.96
N VAL A 137 2.30 -16.32 7.95
CA VAL A 137 2.93 -16.19 6.63
C VAL A 137 1.89 -16.33 5.52
N GLU A 138 2.26 -15.97 4.30
CA GLU A 138 1.42 -16.23 3.12
C GLU A 138 1.34 -17.73 2.81
N LYS A 139 0.21 -18.18 2.24
CA LYS A 139 -0.06 -19.60 1.94
C LYS A 139 1.06 -20.27 1.14
N GLU A 140 1.50 -19.62 0.06
CA GLU A 140 2.57 -20.12 -0.82
C GLU A 140 3.90 -20.32 -0.09
N VAL A 141 4.14 -19.56 1.00
CA VAL A 141 5.34 -19.68 1.82
C VAL A 141 5.19 -20.83 2.82
N ALA A 142 4.00 -20.99 3.40
CA ALA A 142 3.73 -22.07 4.35
C ALA A 142 3.82 -23.45 3.71
N ASP A 143 3.34 -23.63 2.48
CA ASP A 143 3.35 -24.92 1.79
C ASP A 143 4.77 -25.54 1.72
N ASN A 144 5.81 -24.69 1.63
CA ASN A 144 7.21 -25.11 1.62
C ASN A 144 7.81 -25.31 3.03
N LEU A 145 7.27 -24.63 4.05
CA LEU A 145 7.90 -24.50 5.37
C LEU A 145 7.18 -25.23 6.49
N ILE A 146 5.97 -25.74 6.26
CA ILE A 146 5.13 -26.32 7.32
C ILE A 146 5.77 -27.52 8.02
N LYS A 147 6.64 -28.25 7.31
CA LYS A 147 7.42 -29.38 7.87
C LYS A 147 8.56 -28.90 8.79
N THR A 148 9.14 -27.74 8.48
CA THR A 148 10.33 -27.21 9.18
C THR A 148 9.93 -26.38 10.40
N ILE A 149 8.84 -25.60 10.31
CA ILE A 149 8.36 -24.70 11.36
C ILE A 149 6.84 -24.87 11.56
N PRO A 150 6.38 -25.94 12.23
CA PRO A 150 4.95 -26.31 12.30
C PRO A 150 4.08 -25.36 13.13
N PHE A 151 4.69 -24.40 13.85
CA PHE A 151 4.02 -23.41 14.67
C PHE A 151 3.59 -22.15 13.91
N ILE A 152 3.89 -22.03 12.61
CA ILE A 152 3.40 -20.94 11.77
C ILE A 152 1.91 -21.08 11.45
N HIS A 153 1.28 -19.97 11.09
CA HIS A 153 -0.13 -19.89 10.77
C HIS A 153 -0.35 -19.27 9.39
N VAL A 154 -1.46 -19.65 8.75
CA VAL A 154 -1.90 -19.11 7.45
C VAL A 154 -3.35 -18.69 7.59
N LEU A 155 -3.67 -17.52 7.02
CA LEU A 155 -5.06 -17.11 6.86
C LEU A 155 -5.56 -17.54 5.48
N GLN A 156 -6.83 -17.94 5.42
CA GLN A 156 -7.47 -18.27 4.14
C GLN A 156 -7.69 -17.03 3.28
N ASP A 157 -8.20 -15.96 3.89
CA ASP A 157 -8.48 -14.71 3.21
C ASP A 157 -7.51 -13.61 3.65
N LYS A 158 -6.76 -13.05 2.69
CA LYS A 158 -5.86 -11.92 2.91
C LYS A 158 -6.62 -10.67 3.38
N LYS A 159 -7.93 -10.54 3.09
CA LYS A 159 -8.79 -9.45 3.58
C LYS A 159 -8.89 -9.43 5.11
N GLU A 160 -8.49 -10.49 5.81
CA GLU A 160 -8.44 -10.54 7.27
C GLU A 160 -7.16 -9.94 7.88
N TYR A 161 -6.08 -9.77 7.11
CA TYR A 161 -4.83 -9.24 7.64
C TYR A 161 -4.99 -7.91 8.40
N PRO A 162 -5.72 -6.89 7.89
CA PRO A 162 -5.90 -5.63 8.61
C PRO A 162 -6.57 -5.81 9.98
N LYS A 163 -7.37 -6.87 10.16
CA LYS A 163 -8.11 -7.11 11.39
C LYS A 163 -7.26 -7.77 12.47
N ILE A 164 -6.18 -8.48 12.15
CA ILE A 164 -5.48 -9.30 13.16
C ILE A 164 -3.99 -9.03 13.26
N VAL A 165 -3.35 -8.52 12.21
CA VAL A 165 -1.90 -8.30 12.18
C VAL A 165 -1.59 -7.04 13.00
N ASP A 166 -0.75 -7.17 14.03
CA ASP A 166 -0.32 -6.03 14.84
C ASP A 166 0.89 -5.34 14.19
N PHE A 167 1.85 -6.10 13.63
CA PHE A 167 3.01 -5.57 12.88
C PHE A 167 3.48 -6.55 11.80
N VAL A 168 4.29 -6.06 10.86
CA VAL A 168 4.80 -6.85 9.73
C VAL A 168 6.33 -6.85 9.71
N ILE A 169 6.92 -8.01 9.47
CA ILE A 169 8.35 -8.16 9.17
C ILE A 169 8.49 -8.45 7.67
N THR A 170 9.29 -7.66 6.96
CA THR A 170 9.59 -7.93 5.54
C THR A 170 11.04 -8.35 5.34
N LEU A 171 11.26 -9.42 4.59
CA LEU A 171 12.58 -9.98 4.26
C LEU A 171 12.81 -9.91 2.75
N GLY A 172 13.60 -8.94 2.31
CA GLY A 172 13.87 -8.76 0.89
C GLY A 172 14.10 -7.30 0.49
N GLY A 173 13.77 -7.00 -0.77
CA GLY A 173 13.92 -5.68 -1.41
C GLY A 173 12.73 -4.73 -1.22
N ASP A 174 12.79 -3.56 -1.86
CA ASP A 174 11.69 -2.58 -1.94
C ASP A 174 10.38 -3.20 -2.48
N GLY A 175 10.48 -4.13 -3.44
CA GLY A 175 9.32 -4.86 -3.96
C GLY A 175 8.54 -5.65 -2.90
N THR A 176 9.23 -6.11 -1.85
CA THR A 176 8.61 -6.83 -0.71
C THR A 176 7.77 -5.87 0.14
N ILE A 177 8.23 -4.64 0.31
CA ILE A 177 7.52 -3.59 1.04
C ILE A 177 6.29 -3.13 0.24
N LEU A 178 6.43 -2.98 -1.09
CA LEU A 178 5.30 -2.66 -1.97
C LEU A 178 4.23 -3.73 -1.96
N HIS A 179 4.64 -5.00 -2.04
CA HIS A 179 3.72 -6.13 -1.87
C HIS A 179 3.05 -6.10 -0.50
N THR A 180 3.80 -5.86 0.56
CA THR A 180 3.22 -5.71 1.91
C THR A 180 2.19 -4.58 1.96
N SER A 181 2.48 -3.40 1.40
CA SER A 181 1.52 -2.28 1.36
C SER A 181 0.23 -2.65 0.62
N SER A 182 0.29 -3.46 -0.44
CA SER A 182 -0.91 -3.87 -1.19
C SER A 182 -1.81 -4.84 -0.44
N LEU A 183 -1.26 -5.59 0.54
CA LEU A 183 -2.04 -6.45 1.44
C LEU A 183 -2.95 -5.66 2.40
N PHE A 184 -2.65 -4.37 2.61
CA PHE A 184 -3.35 -3.51 3.57
C PHE A 184 -4.01 -2.31 2.86
N PRO A 185 -5.23 -2.47 2.33
CA PRO A 185 -5.89 -1.45 1.54
C PRO A 185 -6.38 -0.25 2.35
N LYS A 186 -6.31 -0.25 3.69
CA LYS A 186 -6.71 0.89 4.54
C LYS A 186 -5.61 1.27 5.51
N GLU A 187 -5.63 0.67 6.69
CA GLU A 187 -4.63 0.88 7.74
C GLU A 187 -3.51 -0.12 7.55
N VAL A 188 -2.28 0.37 7.54
CA VAL A 188 -1.08 -0.45 7.43
C VAL A 188 -0.46 -0.55 8.83
N PRO A 189 -0.28 -1.77 9.37
CA PRO A 189 0.43 -1.94 10.63
C PRO A 189 1.91 -1.53 10.48
N PRO A 190 2.64 -1.27 11.58
CA PRO A 190 4.07 -0.95 11.51
C PRO A 190 4.84 -2.03 10.76
N ILE A 191 5.65 -1.60 9.79
CA ILE A 191 6.48 -2.49 8.99
C ILE A 191 7.93 -2.32 9.42
N ILE A 192 8.57 -3.42 9.83
CA ILE A 192 10.02 -3.50 9.99
C ILE A 192 10.61 -4.33 8.85
N SER A 193 11.63 -3.78 8.20
CA SER A 193 12.15 -4.33 6.96
C SER A 193 13.64 -4.63 7.06
N PHE A 194 14.03 -5.86 6.68
CA PHE A 194 15.40 -6.33 6.68
C PHE A 194 15.90 -6.60 5.27
N SER A 195 17.07 -6.05 4.94
CA SER A 195 17.82 -6.38 3.73
C SER A 195 18.72 -7.59 3.96
N LEU A 196 18.78 -8.48 2.96
CA LEU A 196 19.61 -9.69 2.94
C LEU A 196 20.68 -9.64 1.84
N GLY A 197 20.92 -8.46 1.26
CA GLY A 197 21.80 -8.25 0.11
C GLY A 197 21.99 -6.76 -0.15
N THR A 198 21.91 -6.33 -1.42
CA THR A 198 22.02 -4.92 -1.80
C THR A 198 21.06 -4.04 -1.00
N LEU A 199 21.58 -2.97 -0.41
CA LEU A 199 20.79 -1.99 0.33
C LEU A 199 19.80 -1.32 -0.63
N GLY A 200 18.50 -1.52 -0.41
CA GLY A 200 17.44 -0.77 -1.09
C GLY A 200 17.18 0.58 -0.40
N PHE A 201 16.49 1.50 -1.08
CA PHE A 201 16.21 2.83 -0.53
C PHE A 201 15.27 2.76 0.68
N LEU A 202 14.42 1.74 0.76
CA LEU A 202 13.41 1.59 1.82
C LEU A 202 13.84 0.68 2.98
N LEU A 203 15.05 0.12 2.95
CA LEU A 203 15.51 -0.93 3.87
C LEU A 203 16.56 -0.42 4.86
N PRO A 204 16.17 -0.03 6.08
CA PRO A 204 17.10 0.54 7.05
C PRO A 204 17.92 -0.51 7.82
N TYR A 205 17.46 -1.77 7.92
CA TYR A 205 18.10 -2.76 8.78
C TYR A 205 18.79 -3.88 8.01
N ASN A 206 20.03 -4.16 8.40
CA ASN A 206 20.70 -5.39 8.02
C ASN A 206 20.10 -6.56 8.82
N ILE A 207 19.84 -7.68 8.14
CA ILE A 207 19.30 -8.90 8.76
C ILE A 207 20.09 -9.35 10.00
N LYS A 208 21.40 -9.11 10.08
CA LYS A 208 22.25 -9.48 11.23
C LYS A 208 21.73 -8.92 12.57
N HIS A 209 21.01 -7.80 12.55
CA HIS A 209 20.49 -7.12 13.74
C HIS A 209 18.99 -7.36 13.96
N TYR A 210 18.40 -8.41 13.37
CA TYR A 210 16.95 -8.63 13.46
C TYR A 210 16.44 -8.76 14.89
N LYS A 211 17.20 -9.40 15.78
CA LYS A 211 16.79 -9.65 17.18
C LYS A 211 16.53 -8.36 17.94
N GLU A 212 17.44 -7.41 17.80
CA GLU A 212 17.35 -6.10 18.45
C GLU A 212 16.21 -5.27 17.84
N GLY A 213 16.17 -5.17 16.51
CA GLY A 213 15.16 -4.40 15.79
C GLY A 213 13.74 -4.87 16.11
N ILE A 214 13.49 -6.18 16.03
CA ILE A 214 12.18 -6.76 16.34
C ILE A 214 11.84 -6.59 17.82
N SER A 215 12.80 -6.78 18.74
CA SER A 215 12.55 -6.59 20.17
C SER A 215 12.18 -5.13 20.50
N ASN A 216 12.83 -4.15 19.86
CA ASN A 216 12.50 -2.74 20.04
C ASN A 216 11.09 -2.42 19.51
N VAL A 217 10.72 -2.99 18.35
CA VAL A 217 9.36 -2.90 17.83
C VAL A 217 8.37 -3.48 18.83
N ILE A 218 8.57 -4.71 19.32
CA ILE A 218 7.65 -5.36 20.29
C ILE A 218 7.50 -4.54 21.58
N LYS A 219 8.59 -3.95 22.08
CA LYS A 219 8.59 -3.10 23.28
C LYS A 219 7.91 -1.73 23.05
N GLY A 220 7.74 -1.30 21.80
CA GLY A 220 7.25 0.05 21.49
C GLY A 220 8.31 1.12 21.76
N ASN A 221 9.59 0.79 21.58
CA ASN A 221 10.70 1.72 21.77
C ASN A 221 11.36 2.04 20.43
N THR A 222 10.53 2.33 19.41
CA THR A 222 11.00 2.53 18.03
C THR A 222 10.38 3.77 17.42
N LYS A 223 11.19 4.50 16.65
CA LYS A 223 10.75 5.62 15.82
C LYS A 223 10.07 5.12 14.54
N LEU A 224 9.04 5.81 14.11
CA LEU A 224 8.29 5.54 12.90
C LEU A 224 8.51 6.66 11.88
N LEU A 225 8.71 6.26 10.63
CA LEU A 225 8.69 7.15 9.48
C LEU A 225 7.40 6.88 8.70
N LEU A 226 6.42 7.78 8.85
CA LEU A 226 5.16 7.71 8.11
C LEU A 226 5.42 8.04 6.64
N ARG A 227 5.07 7.11 5.76
CA ARG A 227 5.17 7.26 4.30
C ARG A 227 3.77 7.38 3.74
N MET A 228 3.53 8.43 2.96
CA MET A 228 2.23 8.65 2.34
C MET A 228 1.94 7.60 1.26
N ARG A 229 0.65 7.41 0.95
CA ARG A 229 0.16 6.59 -0.16
C ARG A 229 -0.85 7.40 -0.97
N ILE A 230 -0.91 7.15 -2.27
CA ILE A 230 -1.87 7.76 -3.19
C ILE A 230 -3.08 6.84 -3.26
N ALA A 231 -4.28 7.38 -3.02
CA ALA A 231 -5.53 6.70 -3.30
C ALA A 231 -5.92 6.95 -4.76
N VAL A 232 -6.34 5.89 -5.47
CA VAL A 232 -6.59 5.92 -6.91
C VAL A 232 -7.94 5.29 -7.19
N SER A 233 -8.82 6.04 -7.84
CA SER A 233 -10.02 5.52 -8.48
C SER A 233 -9.86 5.62 -10.00
N ILE A 234 -10.37 4.61 -10.71
CA ILE A 234 -10.42 4.61 -12.17
C ILE A 234 -11.86 4.90 -12.56
N HIS A 235 -12.05 5.84 -13.47
CA HIS A 235 -13.37 6.24 -13.95
C HIS A 235 -13.50 5.89 -15.43
N ASP A 236 -14.70 5.48 -15.82
CA ASP A 236 -15.04 5.30 -17.23
C ASP A 236 -15.30 6.64 -17.93
N LYS A 237 -15.68 6.58 -19.21
CA LYS A 237 -16.01 7.78 -20.00
C LYS A 237 -17.21 8.58 -19.47
N ASN A 238 -18.06 7.97 -18.65
CA ASN A 238 -19.23 8.57 -18.03
C ASN A 238 -18.94 9.06 -16.60
N ASN A 239 -17.66 9.06 -16.19
CA ASN A 239 -17.19 9.33 -14.83
C ASN A 239 -17.66 8.31 -13.76
N GLU A 240 -18.15 7.14 -14.16
CA GLU A 240 -18.52 6.08 -13.23
C GLU A 240 -17.28 5.31 -12.77
N ILE A 241 -17.22 4.97 -11.47
CA ILE A 241 -16.08 4.26 -10.90
C ILE A 241 -16.03 2.82 -11.41
N ILE A 242 -14.93 2.49 -12.08
CA ILE A 242 -14.59 1.12 -12.46
C ILE A 242 -14.02 0.40 -11.24
N LYS A 243 -14.78 -0.57 -10.72
CA LYS A 243 -14.34 -1.40 -9.59
C LYS A 243 -13.39 -2.49 -10.08
N LEU A 244 -12.19 -2.53 -9.52
CA LEU A 244 -11.21 -3.59 -9.77
C LEU A 244 -11.30 -4.60 -8.63
N ASN A 245 -11.77 -5.82 -8.91
CA ASN A 245 -11.89 -6.91 -7.92
C ASN A 245 -12.64 -6.49 -6.63
N GLU A 246 -13.81 -5.86 -6.78
CA GLU A 246 -14.64 -5.31 -5.68
C GLU A 246 -13.99 -4.15 -4.89
N ILE A 247 -12.81 -3.68 -5.30
CA ILE A 247 -12.11 -2.57 -4.67
C ILE A 247 -12.44 -1.28 -5.42
N ASN A 248 -13.02 -0.31 -4.71
CA ASN A 248 -13.34 1.01 -5.27
C ASN A 248 -12.09 1.89 -5.44
N GLN A 249 -11.06 1.69 -4.60
CA GLN A 249 -9.86 2.51 -4.57
C GLN A 249 -8.61 1.67 -4.34
N ILE A 250 -7.61 1.86 -5.19
CA ILE A 250 -6.29 1.25 -5.06
C ILE A 250 -5.38 2.23 -4.31
N HIS A 251 -4.50 1.71 -3.46
CA HIS A 251 -3.46 2.51 -2.83
C HIS A 251 -2.09 2.21 -3.42
N ALA A 252 -1.42 3.26 -3.91
CA ALA A 252 -0.05 3.19 -4.40
C ALA A 252 0.90 3.82 -3.38
N MET A 253 1.93 3.07 -2.97
CA MET A 253 2.96 3.58 -2.06
C MET A 253 4.03 4.37 -2.78
N ASN A 254 4.44 3.94 -3.98
CA ASN A 254 5.43 4.66 -4.76
C ASN A 254 4.76 5.59 -5.79
N GLU A 255 4.19 5.05 -6.85
CA GLU A 255 3.62 5.86 -7.93
C GLU A 255 2.44 5.22 -8.63
N VAL A 256 1.70 6.06 -9.33
CA VAL A 256 0.72 5.72 -10.37
C VAL A 256 1.29 6.22 -11.68
N SER A 257 1.47 5.31 -12.65
CA SER A 257 1.98 5.67 -13.97
C SER A 257 0.95 5.32 -15.04
N LEU A 258 0.59 6.32 -15.85
CA LEU A 258 -0.10 6.11 -17.11
C LEU A 258 0.95 6.09 -18.21
N HIS A 259 0.99 5.01 -18.98
CA HIS A 259 1.97 4.80 -20.05
C HIS A 259 1.27 4.26 -21.28
N ARG A 260 1.76 4.61 -22.48
CA ARG A 260 1.27 4.11 -23.78
C ARG A 260 1.35 2.59 -23.97
N GLY A 261 1.94 1.87 -23.02
CA GLY A 261 2.21 0.43 -23.11
C GLY A 261 2.92 0.06 -24.42
N ARG A 262 2.31 -0.84 -25.18
CA ARG A 262 2.81 -1.32 -26.48
C ARG A 262 2.35 -0.46 -27.67
N ASN A 263 1.52 0.56 -27.44
CA ASN A 263 1.03 1.43 -28.49
C ASN A 263 2.22 2.23 -29.08
N PRO A 264 2.42 2.19 -30.41
CA PRO A 264 3.49 2.96 -31.04
C PRO A 264 3.27 4.47 -30.97
N SER A 265 2.02 4.91 -30.86
CA SER A 265 1.66 6.33 -30.79
C SER A 265 1.82 6.89 -29.38
N LEU A 266 2.17 8.17 -29.31
CA LEU A 266 2.25 8.90 -28.05
C LEU A 266 0.86 9.06 -27.42
N THR A 267 0.82 9.02 -26.10
CA THR A 267 -0.40 9.31 -25.35
C THR A 267 -0.61 10.81 -25.24
N SER A 268 -1.86 11.25 -25.41
CA SER A 268 -2.30 12.62 -25.10
C SER A 268 -3.12 12.57 -23.81
N LEU A 269 -2.52 13.07 -22.73
CA LEU A 269 -3.07 13.03 -21.38
C LEU A 269 -3.38 14.45 -20.94
N LYS A 270 -4.66 14.75 -20.68
CA LYS A 270 -5.04 15.99 -20.00
C LYS A 270 -4.89 15.79 -18.50
N CYS A 271 -4.16 16.68 -17.86
CA CYS A 271 -3.95 16.70 -16.42
C CYS A 271 -4.71 17.88 -15.83
N TYR A 272 -5.50 17.60 -14.80
CA TYR A 272 -6.19 18.58 -13.97
C TYR A 272 -5.69 18.43 -12.54
N VAL A 273 -5.52 19.54 -11.84
CA VAL A 273 -5.17 19.60 -10.42
C VAL A 273 -6.25 20.40 -9.73
N ASP A 274 -6.91 19.80 -8.74
CA ASP A 274 -8.04 20.41 -8.01
C ASP A 274 -9.12 20.96 -8.96
N ASP A 275 -9.50 20.13 -9.94
CA ASP A 275 -10.46 20.43 -11.01
C ASP A 275 -10.08 21.56 -11.99
N GLU A 276 -8.92 22.18 -11.82
CA GLU A 276 -8.37 23.17 -12.75
C GLU A 276 -7.49 22.52 -13.82
N PHE A 277 -7.60 23.01 -15.06
CA PHE A 277 -6.75 22.52 -16.14
C PHE A 277 -5.29 22.91 -15.87
N PHE A 278 -4.43 21.91 -15.73
CA PHE A 278 -3.01 22.11 -15.45
C PHE A 278 -2.19 22.06 -16.73
N THR A 279 -2.26 20.97 -17.48
CA THR A 279 -1.53 20.83 -18.75
C THR A 279 -2.06 19.69 -19.61
N ASN A 280 -1.69 19.70 -20.90
CA ASN A 280 -1.86 18.56 -21.80
C ASN A 280 -0.48 17.94 -22.10
N SER A 281 -0.26 16.72 -21.62
CA SER A 281 0.97 15.96 -21.85
C SER A 281 0.85 15.14 -23.14
N VAL A 282 1.72 15.42 -24.11
CA VAL A 282 1.96 14.50 -25.24
C VAL A 282 3.28 13.80 -24.99
N ALA A 283 3.22 12.54 -24.58
CA ALA A 283 4.36 11.84 -24.00
C ALA A 283 4.19 10.31 -24.11
N ASP A 284 5.24 9.57 -23.75
CA ASP A 284 5.10 8.13 -23.48
C ASP A 284 4.14 7.88 -22.32
N GLY A 285 4.09 8.83 -21.36
CA GLY A 285 3.20 8.75 -20.22
C GLY A 285 3.37 9.89 -19.20
N LEU A 286 2.71 9.74 -18.06
CA LEU A 286 2.77 10.66 -16.93
C LEU A 286 2.74 9.87 -15.61
N ILE A 287 3.59 10.26 -14.68
CA ILE A 287 3.73 9.62 -13.36
C ILE A 287 3.21 10.59 -12.30
N VAL A 288 2.37 10.08 -11.40
CA VAL A 288 2.05 10.72 -10.12
C VAL A 288 2.70 9.88 -9.02
N ALA A 289 3.73 10.41 -8.38
CA ALA A 289 4.51 9.70 -7.37
C ALA A 289 4.39 10.33 -5.98
N THR A 290 4.55 9.50 -4.96
CA THR A 290 4.83 9.95 -3.60
C THR A 290 6.31 10.32 -3.47
N PRO A 291 6.73 10.96 -2.38
CA PRO A 291 8.13 11.16 -2.03
C PRO A 291 8.88 9.82 -1.89
N THR A 292 8.20 8.76 -1.46
CA THR A 292 8.75 7.40 -1.41
C THR A 292 9.00 6.86 -2.82
N GLY A 293 8.09 7.12 -3.76
CA GLY A 293 8.25 6.78 -5.18
C GLY A 293 9.17 7.72 -5.97
N SER A 294 9.64 8.81 -5.37
CA SER A 294 10.53 9.77 -6.04
C SER A 294 11.82 9.12 -6.52
N THR A 295 12.32 8.11 -5.81
CA THR A 295 13.52 7.31 -6.14
C THR A 295 13.23 6.06 -6.98
N ALA A 296 11.96 5.82 -7.33
CA ALA A 296 11.53 4.71 -8.16
C ALA A 296 11.43 5.17 -9.63
N TYR A 297 10.32 4.88 -10.31
CA TYR A 297 10.21 5.18 -11.74
C TYR A 297 10.25 6.68 -12.04
N SER A 298 9.79 7.52 -11.10
CA SER A 298 9.89 8.98 -11.21
C SER A 298 11.35 9.45 -11.41
N LEU A 299 12.31 8.86 -10.68
CA LEU A 299 13.73 9.22 -10.82
C LEU A 299 14.25 8.89 -12.22
N SER A 300 13.89 7.71 -12.73
CA SER A 300 14.28 7.29 -14.09
C SER A 300 13.69 8.19 -15.18
N ALA A 301 12.52 8.79 -14.93
CA ALA A 301 11.88 9.75 -15.83
C ALA A 301 12.39 11.20 -15.63
N GLY A 302 13.39 11.43 -14.78
CA GLY A 302 14.00 12.75 -14.55
C GLY A 302 13.37 13.56 -13.41
N GLY A 303 12.51 12.94 -12.60
CA GLY A 303 11.96 13.54 -11.38
C GLY A 303 13.02 13.74 -10.28
N PRO A 304 12.84 14.71 -9.37
CA PRO A 304 13.77 14.94 -8.27
C PRO A 304 13.64 13.87 -7.18
N ILE A 305 14.73 13.64 -6.45
CA ILE A 305 14.70 12.86 -5.21
C ILE A 305 14.08 13.72 -4.10
N VAL A 306 13.04 13.20 -3.44
CA VAL A 306 12.33 13.89 -2.36
C VAL A 306 12.38 13.04 -1.10
N HIS A 307 12.78 13.63 0.02
CA HIS A 307 12.86 12.93 1.30
C HIS A 307 11.47 12.42 1.73
N PRO A 308 11.31 11.17 2.21
CA PRO A 308 9.99 10.58 2.51
C PRO A 308 9.15 11.34 3.55
N SER A 309 9.77 12.16 4.41
CA SER A 309 9.05 13.00 5.39
C SER A 309 8.38 14.23 4.77
N VAL A 310 8.81 14.68 3.59
CA VAL A 310 8.16 15.80 2.90
C VAL A 310 6.80 15.34 2.43
N GLN A 311 5.72 16.05 2.74
CA GLN A 311 4.39 15.69 2.25
C GLN A 311 4.13 16.43 0.93
N SER A 312 4.27 15.73 -0.19
CA SER A 312 4.06 16.30 -1.54
C SER A 312 3.71 15.21 -2.55
N LEU A 313 2.97 15.56 -3.60
CA LEU A 313 2.82 14.71 -4.78
C LEU A 313 3.82 15.16 -5.86
N LEU A 314 4.38 14.22 -6.61
CA LEU A 314 5.29 14.51 -7.72
C LEU A 314 4.57 14.18 -9.03
N LEU A 315 4.55 15.13 -9.97
CA LEU A 315 4.06 14.94 -11.32
C LEU A 315 5.25 14.92 -12.29
N THR A 316 5.58 13.76 -12.82
CA THR A 316 6.79 13.55 -13.65
C THR A 316 6.38 13.01 -15.04
N PRO A 317 6.62 13.75 -16.14
CA PRO A 317 6.33 13.25 -17.48
C PRO A 317 7.33 12.17 -17.91
N ILE A 318 6.88 11.19 -18.68
CA ILE A 318 7.74 10.13 -19.24
C ILE A 318 8.04 10.47 -20.70
N CYS A 319 9.29 10.81 -21.02
CA CYS A 319 9.74 11.14 -22.38
C CYS A 319 8.79 12.11 -23.14
N PRO A 320 8.48 13.31 -22.59
CA PRO A 320 7.52 14.22 -23.21
C PRO A 320 8.01 14.80 -24.54
N ARG A 321 7.09 14.97 -25.50
CA ARG A 321 7.30 15.79 -26.70
C ARG A 321 7.17 17.28 -26.38
N SER A 322 7.94 17.75 -25.40
CA SER A 322 8.01 19.15 -25.00
C SER A 322 9.41 19.46 -24.46
N LEU A 323 9.95 20.63 -24.82
CA LEU A 323 11.25 21.09 -24.33
C LEU A 323 11.19 21.70 -22.92
N SER A 324 9.99 22.01 -22.42
CA SER A 324 9.78 22.76 -21.18
C SER A 324 8.94 22.02 -20.15
N PHE A 325 8.46 20.80 -20.43
CA PHE A 325 7.70 20.04 -19.46
C PHE A 325 8.63 19.43 -18.41
N ARG A 326 8.80 20.16 -17.30
CA ARG A 326 9.59 19.75 -16.14
C ARG A 326 8.70 19.04 -15.10
N PRO A 327 9.27 18.15 -14.28
CA PRO A 327 8.57 17.60 -13.13
C PRO A 327 8.08 18.71 -12.19
N ALA A 328 6.90 18.52 -11.60
CA ALA A 328 6.30 19.46 -10.66
C ALA A 328 6.04 18.79 -9.31
N LEU A 329 6.24 19.55 -8.22
CA LEU A 329 5.81 19.15 -6.89
C LEU A 329 4.48 19.85 -6.59
N LEU A 330 3.51 19.08 -6.13
CA LEU A 330 2.16 19.53 -5.83
C LEU A 330 1.85 19.30 -4.33
N PRO A 331 0.94 20.09 -3.74
CA PRO A 331 0.48 19.86 -2.37
C PRO A 331 -0.04 18.43 -2.15
N PRO A 332 0.14 17.85 -0.94
CA PRO A 332 -0.17 16.44 -0.66
C PRO A 332 -1.67 16.12 -0.68
N TYR A 333 -2.52 17.14 -0.57
CA TYR A 333 -3.98 17.02 -0.56
C TYR A 333 -4.63 17.30 -1.92
N SER A 334 -3.81 17.62 -2.94
CA SER A 334 -4.33 17.96 -4.26
C SER A 334 -4.95 16.73 -4.92
N THR A 335 -6.07 16.90 -5.59
CA THR A 335 -6.69 15.86 -6.42
C THR A 335 -6.16 15.97 -7.84
N ILE A 336 -5.48 14.92 -8.31
CA ILE A 336 -4.95 14.86 -9.68
C ILE A 336 -5.87 14.01 -10.53
N HIS A 337 -6.50 14.63 -11.53
CA HIS A 337 -7.34 13.94 -12.50
C HIS A 337 -6.62 13.87 -13.85
N LEU A 338 -6.33 12.64 -14.29
CA LEU A 338 -5.72 12.37 -15.59
C LEU A 338 -6.77 11.79 -16.54
N SER A 339 -7.06 12.51 -17.61
CA SER A 339 -7.99 12.08 -18.66
C SER A 339 -7.19 11.61 -19.88
N VAL A 340 -7.41 10.34 -20.26
CA VAL A 340 -6.76 9.72 -21.42
C VAL A 340 -7.61 9.96 -22.66
N ARG A 341 -7.03 10.58 -23.68
CA ARG A 341 -7.65 10.63 -25.01
C ARG A 341 -7.25 9.39 -25.81
N ILE A 342 -8.18 8.47 -26.00
CA ILE A 342 -8.02 7.35 -26.93
C ILE A 342 -8.20 7.93 -28.34
N ILE A 343 -7.16 7.82 -29.18
CA ILE A 343 -7.16 8.25 -30.58
C ILE A 343 -7.44 7.03 -31.46
#